data_AF-A0A642UW77-F1
#
_entry.id   AF-A0A642UW77-F1
#
_cell.length_a   1.000
_cell.length_b   1.000
_cell.length_c   1.000
_cell.angle_alpha   90.00
_cell.angle_beta   90.00
_cell.angle_gamma   90.00
#
_symmetry.space_group_name_H-M   'P 1'
#
loop_
_entity.id
_entity.type
_entity.pdbx_description
1 polymer ?
#
loop_
_entity_poly.entity_id
_entity_poly.type
_entity_poly.pdbx_seq_one_letter_code
_entity_poly.pdbx_strand_id
1 'polypeptide(L)'
;MLCAVSGPSSTGKTTAVQQLAELIPHCKVVHLDDYYLTDSAIPIDEKSGYANWDCAEAIDWHRLKRDLTAISNAARAPTNATESIEPQTNSGFSELQVQDLKDRIEQKGIDNITFIEGFLLFTGDEELEKHFQRKLFVYGSYDVLKQRRANRVYVTAEGEWTDPPDYFDAIVWPEYVRNYKSLFTDPPDCRDFNKAAASARGIRGFDSSAASTFDLTLWIIDQIA
;
A
#
# COMPACT_ATOMS: atom_id res chain seq x y z
N MET A 1 -12.84 -8.90 -7.78
CA MET A 1 -12.55 -8.91 -6.32
C MET A 1 -11.73 -7.67 -5.98
N LEU A 2 -11.97 -7.00 -4.85
CA LEU A 2 -11.12 -5.91 -4.35
C LEU A 2 -10.15 -6.41 -3.27
N CYS A 3 -8.85 -6.36 -3.57
CA CYS A 3 -7.77 -6.74 -2.67
C CYS A 3 -7.02 -5.50 -2.20
N ALA A 4 -6.99 -5.27 -0.88
CA ALA A 4 -6.21 -4.20 -0.29
C ALA A 4 -4.81 -4.68 0.09
N VAL A 5 -3.78 -3.94 -0.31
CA VAL A 5 -2.37 -4.16 0.05
C VAL A 5 -1.90 -2.95 0.85
N SER A 6 -1.87 -3.06 2.17
CA SER A 6 -1.47 -1.99 3.07
C SER A 6 -0.10 -2.21 3.70
N GLY A 7 0.47 -1.15 4.27
CA GLY A 7 1.77 -1.21 4.96
C GLY A 7 2.57 0.08 4.83
N PRO A 8 3.60 0.30 5.65
CA PRO A 8 4.37 1.54 5.61
C PRO A 8 5.00 1.77 4.23
N SER A 9 5.37 3.01 3.94
CA SER A 9 6.13 3.35 2.72
C SER A 9 7.41 2.50 2.61
N SER A 10 7.91 2.34 1.39
CA SER A 10 9.16 1.60 1.10
C SER A 10 9.16 0.09 1.40
N THR A 11 7.98 -0.53 1.49
CA THR A 11 7.80 -2.00 1.63
C THR A 11 7.68 -2.75 0.30
N GLY A 12 7.63 -2.05 -0.85
CA GLY A 12 7.56 -2.66 -2.18
C GLY A 12 6.15 -2.92 -2.73
N LYS A 13 5.10 -2.45 -2.04
CA LYS A 13 3.68 -2.64 -2.41
C LYS A 13 3.38 -2.20 -3.85
N THR A 14 3.60 -0.91 -4.15
CA THR A 14 3.32 -0.29 -5.45
C THR A 14 3.96 -1.08 -6.60
N THR A 15 5.25 -1.41 -6.49
CA THR A 15 5.96 -2.20 -7.51
C THR A 15 5.38 -3.60 -7.68
N ALA A 16 5.06 -4.30 -6.58
CA ALA A 16 4.47 -5.63 -6.66
C ALA A 16 3.08 -5.61 -7.33
N VAL A 17 2.21 -4.65 -6.97
CA VAL A 17 0.86 -4.58 -7.56
C VAL A 17 0.86 -4.06 -8.99
N GLN A 18 1.76 -3.13 -9.35
CA GLN A 18 1.94 -2.68 -10.74
C GLN A 18 2.40 -3.85 -11.61
N GLN A 19 3.36 -4.66 -11.16
CA GLN A 19 3.78 -5.83 -11.91
C GLN A 19 2.64 -6.85 -12.09
N LEU A 20 1.81 -7.07 -11.07
CA LEU A 20 0.64 -7.94 -11.20
C LEU A 20 -0.40 -7.35 -12.16
N ALA A 21 -0.54 -6.03 -12.21
CA ALA A 21 -1.45 -5.37 -13.14
C ALA A 21 -1.07 -5.52 -14.60
N GLU A 22 0.22 -5.61 -14.91
CA GLU A 22 0.72 -5.94 -16.24
C GLU A 22 0.45 -7.40 -16.64
N LEU A 23 0.40 -8.30 -15.66
CA LEU A 23 0.34 -9.75 -15.89
C LEU A 23 -1.08 -10.32 -15.85
N ILE A 24 -1.99 -9.71 -15.09
CA ILE A 24 -3.37 -10.20 -14.91
C ILE A 24 -4.30 -9.52 -15.94
N PRO A 25 -5.04 -10.28 -16.78
CA PRO A 25 -5.80 -9.72 -17.92
C PRO A 25 -6.80 -8.61 -17.59
N HIS A 26 -7.52 -8.70 -16.47
CA HIS A 26 -8.49 -7.70 -16.03
C HIS A 26 -8.12 -7.17 -14.65
N CYS A 27 -6.94 -6.57 -14.57
CA CYS A 27 -6.44 -5.94 -13.35
C CYS A 27 -6.67 -4.42 -13.35
N LYS A 28 -7.07 -3.89 -12.20
CA LYS A 28 -7.09 -2.44 -11.92
C LYS A 28 -6.30 -2.16 -10.66
N VAL A 29 -5.65 -1.01 -10.59
CA VAL A 29 -4.93 -0.56 -9.38
C VAL A 29 -5.45 0.81 -8.99
N VAL A 30 -5.74 0.97 -7.71
CA VAL A 30 -6.07 2.24 -7.06
C VAL A 30 -4.93 2.54 -6.09
N HIS A 31 -4.28 3.69 -6.25
CA HIS A 31 -3.24 4.13 -5.34
C HIS A 31 -3.85 5.07 -4.31
N LEU A 32 -3.58 4.85 -3.02
CA LEU A 32 -4.02 5.76 -1.97
C LEU A 32 -3.47 7.17 -2.19
N ASP A 33 -2.27 7.27 -2.73
CA ASP A 33 -1.55 8.51 -2.95
C ASP A 33 -2.25 9.41 -4.01
N ASP A 34 -3.08 8.85 -4.89
CA ASP A 34 -3.95 9.61 -5.81
C ASP A 34 -5.05 10.42 -5.07
N TYR A 35 -5.21 10.18 -3.77
CA TYR A 35 -6.21 10.79 -2.90
C TYR A 35 -5.59 11.74 -1.87
N TYR A 36 -4.32 12.12 -2.00
CA TYR A 36 -3.78 13.23 -1.23
C TYR A 36 -4.58 14.52 -1.46
N LEU A 37 -4.71 15.32 -0.40
CA LEU A 37 -5.10 16.72 -0.52
C LEU A 37 -4.00 17.51 -1.26
N THR A 38 -4.32 18.72 -1.71
CA THR A 38 -3.33 19.62 -2.30
C THR A 38 -2.23 19.96 -1.30
N ASP A 39 -1.02 20.24 -1.76
CA ASP A 39 0.16 20.53 -0.92
C ASP A 39 -0.13 21.60 0.15
N SER A 40 -0.89 22.65 -0.20
CA SER A 40 -1.30 23.72 0.73
C SER A 40 -2.28 23.31 1.84
N ALA A 41 -2.93 22.15 1.70
CA ALA A 41 -3.90 21.60 2.65
C ALA A 41 -3.29 20.46 3.49
N ILE A 42 -2.02 20.10 3.26
CA ILE A 42 -1.34 19.10 4.07
C ILE A 42 -1.09 19.65 5.48
N PRO A 43 -1.50 18.93 6.54
CA PRO A 43 -1.29 19.37 7.92
C PRO A 43 0.20 19.56 8.24
N ILE A 44 0.52 20.54 9.08
CA ILE A 44 1.87 20.72 9.62
C ILE A 44 1.93 20.04 10.99
N ASP A 45 2.92 19.17 11.21
CA ASP A 45 3.23 18.63 12.52
C ASP A 45 3.80 19.72 13.43
N GLU A 46 3.14 19.97 14.57
CA GLU A 46 3.49 21.08 15.47
C GLU A 46 4.90 20.95 16.07
N LYS A 47 5.43 19.73 16.20
CA LYS A 47 6.71 19.49 16.88
C LYS A 47 7.90 19.69 15.95
N SER A 48 7.83 19.15 14.75
CA SER A 48 8.90 19.22 13.76
C SER A 48 8.78 20.44 12.84
N GLY A 49 7.56 20.98 12.68
CA GLY A 49 7.25 22.03 11.70
C GLY A 49 7.18 21.52 10.26
N TYR A 50 7.22 20.20 10.03
CA TYR A 50 7.15 19.60 8.70
C TYR A 50 5.71 19.36 8.25
N ALA A 51 5.46 19.40 6.95
CA ALA A 51 4.21 18.92 6.36
C ALA A 51 4.10 17.40 6.60
N ASN A 52 3.03 16.96 7.27
CA ASN A 52 2.80 15.58 7.65
C ASN A 52 1.99 14.87 6.57
N TRP A 53 2.67 14.37 5.54
CA TRP A 53 2.07 13.56 4.48
C TRP A 53 1.64 12.18 4.98
N ASP A 54 2.23 11.65 6.05
CA ASP A 54 1.99 10.29 6.53
C ASP A 54 0.80 10.20 7.52
N CYS A 55 -0.01 11.25 7.65
CA CYS A 55 -1.20 11.26 8.51
C CYS A 55 -2.51 11.01 7.74
N ALA A 56 -3.55 10.55 8.45
CA ALA A 56 -4.85 10.32 7.85
C ALA A 56 -5.47 11.63 7.34
N GLU A 57 -5.19 12.74 8.01
CA GLU A 57 -5.72 14.06 7.69
C GLU A 57 -5.19 14.61 6.35
N ALA A 58 -4.13 14.02 5.78
CA ALA A 58 -3.61 14.34 4.46
C ALA A 58 -4.40 13.72 3.29
N ILE A 59 -5.34 12.81 3.56
CA ILE A 59 -6.07 12.03 2.55
C ILE A 59 -7.53 12.48 2.42
N ASP A 60 -8.02 12.64 1.19
CA ASP A 60 -9.45 12.80 0.87
C ASP A 60 -10.21 11.47 0.98
N TRP A 61 -10.51 11.08 2.22
CA TRP A 61 -11.26 9.86 2.52
C TRP A 61 -12.66 9.85 1.92
N HIS A 62 -13.28 11.02 1.73
CA HIS A 62 -14.62 11.10 1.15
C HIS A 62 -14.58 10.72 -0.32
N ARG A 63 -13.62 11.27 -1.09
CA ARG A 63 -13.39 10.88 -2.49
C ARG A 63 -13.01 9.41 -2.60
N LEU A 64 -12.10 8.91 -1.74
CA LEU A 64 -11.70 7.50 -1.75
C LEU A 64 -12.90 6.56 -1.51
N LYS A 65 -13.67 6.77 -0.44
CA LYS A 65 -14.82 5.91 -0.11
C LYS A 65 -15.91 5.96 -1.19
N ARG A 66 -16.15 7.13 -1.80
CA ARG A 66 -17.06 7.28 -2.93
C ARG A 66 -16.60 6.44 -4.12
N ASP A 67 -15.32 6.53 -4.48
CA ASP A 67 -14.76 5.82 -5.64
C ASP A 67 -14.71 4.30 -5.39
N LEU A 68 -14.36 3.87 -4.17
CA LEU A 68 -14.42 2.46 -3.78
C LEU A 68 -15.85 1.89 -3.81
N THR A 69 -16.85 2.70 -3.42
CA THR A 69 -18.26 2.33 -3.55
C THR A 69 -18.65 2.18 -5.02
N ALA A 70 -18.22 3.11 -5.88
CA ALA A 70 -18.45 3.02 -7.32
C ALA A 70 -17.78 1.78 -7.93
N ILE A 71 -16.53 1.48 -7.57
CA ILE A 71 -15.79 0.27 -8.03
C ILE A 71 -16.51 -1.00 -7.56
N SER A 72 -16.93 -1.06 -6.30
CA SER A 72 -17.64 -2.21 -5.74
C SER A 72 -18.96 -2.48 -6.49
N ASN A 73 -19.68 -1.42 -6.86
CA ASN A 73 -20.93 -1.50 -7.63
C ASN A 73 -20.69 -1.77 -9.13
N ALA A 74 -19.60 -1.21 -9.67
CA ALA A 74 -19.21 -1.31 -11.06
C ALA A 74 -18.44 -2.59 -11.39
N ALA A 75 -18.33 -3.55 -10.47
CA ALA A 75 -18.04 -4.95 -10.82
C ALA A 75 -19.04 -5.54 -11.87
N ARG A 76 -20.03 -4.75 -12.33
CA ARG A 76 -20.93 -5.00 -13.47
C ARG A 76 -20.76 -4.07 -14.70
N ALA A 77 -19.80 -3.13 -14.73
CA ALA A 77 -19.61 -2.21 -15.86
C ALA A 77 -18.13 -1.76 -16.02
N PRO A 78 -17.65 -1.50 -17.24
CA PRO A 78 -16.30 -1.00 -17.46
C PRO A 78 -16.18 0.44 -16.93
N THR A 79 -15.47 0.64 -15.82
CA THR A 79 -15.04 1.97 -15.40
C THR A 79 -13.75 2.36 -16.13
N ASN A 80 -13.73 3.58 -16.67
CA ASN A 80 -12.54 4.22 -17.19
C ASN A 80 -11.47 4.29 -16.09
N ALA A 81 -10.22 4.03 -16.46
CA ALA A 81 -9.08 4.17 -15.55
C ALA A 81 -9.03 5.61 -15.03
N THR A 82 -8.91 5.77 -13.71
CA THR A 82 -8.45 7.03 -13.12
C THR A 82 -7.00 7.25 -13.57
N GLU A 83 -6.69 8.44 -14.07
CA GLU A 83 -5.30 8.86 -14.27
C GLU A 83 -4.63 8.89 -12.90
N SER A 84 -3.63 8.02 -12.72
CA SER A 84 -2.82 7.93 -11.50
C SER A 84 -1.61 8.84 -11.62
N ILE A 85 -1.26 9.50 -10.52
CA ILE A 85 -0.02 10.29 -10.42
C ILE A 85 1.19 9.43 -10.04
N GLU A 86 0.95 8.19 -9.59
CA GLU A 86 2.02 7.26 -9.26
C GLU A 86 2.81 6.86 -10.51
N PRO A 87 4.13 7.07 -10.52
CA PRO A 87 4.95 6.70 -11.66
C PRO A 87 4.94 5.18 -11.88
N GLN A 88 5.00 4.77 -13.15
CA GLN A 88 5.22 3.38 -13.51
C GLN A 88 6.60 2.94 -13.04
N THR A 89 6.67 1.87 -12.26
CA THR A 89 7.93 1.32 -11.77
C THR A 89 8.41 0.19 -12.66
N ASN A 90 9.70 0.21 -13.02
CA ASN A 90 10.31 -0.98 -13.60
C ASN A 90 10.53 -1.99 -12.47
N SER A 91 9.91 -3.17 -12.57
CA SER A 91 10.00 -4.20 -11.54
C SER A 91 11.41 -4.75 -11.34
N GLY A 92 12.27 -4.63 -12.36
CA GLY A 92 13.59 -5.25 -12.37
C GLY A 92 13.56 -6.78 -12.39
N PHE A 93 12.41 -7.39 -12.72
CA PHE A 93 12.26 -8.85 -12.76
C PHE A 93 12.87 -9.43 -14.03
N SER A 94 13.55 -10.57 -13.88
CA SER A 94 14.05 -11.37 -15.00
C SER A 94 12.91 -12.03 -15.79
N GLU A 95 13.16 -12.42 -17.04
CA GLU A 95 12.19 -13.14 -17.86
C GLU A 95 11.68 -14.43 -17.19
N LEU A 96 12.56 -15.15 -16.48
CA LEU A 96 12.19 -16.36 -15.74
C LEU A 96 11.23 -16.05 -14.58
N GLN A 97 11.46 -14.96 -13.86
CA GLN A 97 10.57 -14.52 -12.78
C GLN A 97 9.22 -14.10 -13.32
N VAL A 98 9.19 -13.35 -14.43
CA VAL A 98 7.95 -12.96 -15.10
C VAL A 98 7.16 -14.19 -15.55
N GLN A 99 7.84 -15.21 -16.09
CA GLN A 99 7.20 -16.46 -16.49
C GLN A 99 6.64 -17.23 -15.29
N ASP A 100 7.39 -17.35 -14.19
CA ASP A 100 6.91 -18.01 -12.96
C ASP A 100 5.65 -17.33 -12.39
N LEU A 101 5.59 -15.99 -12.40
CA LEU A 101 4.40 -15.25 -11.99
C LEU A 101 3.20 -15.56 -12.90
N LYS A 102 3.41 -15.57 -14.24
CA LYS A 102 2.35 -15.89 -15.21
C LYS A 102 1.80 -17.30 -15.02
N ASP A 103 2.69 -18.29 -14.91
CA ASP A 103 2.31 -19.69 -14.71
C ASP A 103 1.46 -19.84 -13.44
N ARG A 104 1.84 -19.13 -12.37
CA ARG A 104 1.13 -19.16 -11.10
C ARG A 104 -0.22 -18.45 -11.13
N ILE A 105 -0.31 -17.32 -11.84
CA ILE A 105 -1.56 -16.60 -12.10
C ILE A 105 -2.54 -17.49 -12.88
N GLU A 106 -2.06 -18.15 -13.94
CA GLU A 106 -2.85 -19.06 -14.78
C GLU A 106 -3.30 -20.29 -13.98
N GLN A 107 -2.39 -20.94 -13.24
CA GLN A 107 -2.69 -22.10 -12.41
C GLN A 107 -3.79 -21.82 -11.37
N LYS A 108 -3.81 -20.60 -10.83
CA LYS A 108 -4.80 -20.14 -9.83
C LYS A 108 -6.08 -19.58 -10.46
N GLY A 109 -6.12 -19.43 -11.79
CA GLY A 109 -7.28 -18.88 -12.50
C GLY A 109 -7.57 -17.42 -12.14
N ILE A 110 -6.54 -16.61 -11.88
CA ILE A 110 -6.70 -15.20 -11.53
C ILE A 110 -6.83 -14.38 -12.81
N ASP A 111 -8.05 -13.95 -13.13
CA ASP A 111 -8.34 -13.20 -14.36
C ASP A 111 -8.82 -11.77 -14.08
N ASN A 112 -9.53 -11.53 -12.97
CA ASN A 112 -10.20 -10.27 -12.67
C ASN A 112 -10.03 -9.85 -11.20
N ILE A 113 -9.21 -8.82 -11.00
CA ILE A 113 -8.91 -8.27 -9.68
C ILE A 113 -8.79 -6.74 -9.74
N THR A 114 -9.21 -6.08 -8.67
CA THR A 114 -8.87 -4.69 -8.41
C THR A 114 -8.01 -4.67 -7.16
N PHE A 115 -6.82 -4.10 -7.26
CA PHE A 115 -6.00 -3.77 -6.11
C PHE A 115 -6.31 -2.35 -5.65
N ILE A 116 -6.31 -2.16 -4.34
CA ILE A 116 -6.04 -0.87 -3.72
C ILE A 116 -4.78 -1.02 -2.89
N GLU A 117 -3.84 -0.10 -3.04
CA GLU A 117 -2.58 -0.12 -2.31
C GLU A 117 -2.32 1.23 -1.64
N GLY A 118 -1.71 1.20 -0.46
CA GLY A 118 -1.46 2.43 0.28
C GLY A 118 -0.96 2.18 1.69
N PHE A 119 -0.59 3.24 2.39
CA PHE A 119 -0.01 3.12 3.72
C PHE A 119 -1.03 3.20 4.87
N LEU A 120 -2.28 3.64 4.65
CA LEU A 120 -3.31 3.81 5.70
C LEU A 120 -4.62 3.05 5.47
N LEU A 121 -4.58 1.85 4.88
CA LEU A 121 -5.83 1.14 4.54
C LEU A 121 -6.43 0.31 5.68
N PHE A 122 -5.68 -0.03 6.74
CA PHE A 122 -6.14 -0.90 7.84
C PHE A 122 -6.08 -0.23 9.22
N THR A 123 -6.50 1.03 9.31
CA THR A 123 -6.48 1.83 10.54
C THR A 123 -7.64 1.53 11.51
N GLY A 124 -8.56 0.63 11.15
CA GLY A 124 -9.75 0.31 11.95
C GLY A 124 -11.02 1.04 11.51
N ASP A 125 -10.98 1.74 10.38
CA ASP A 125 -12.15 2.34 9.74
C ASP A 125 -13.02 1.24 9.10
N GLU A 126 -14.05 0.79 9.80
CA GLU A 126 -14.96 -0.27 9.34
C GLU A 126 -15.68 0.09 8.02
N GLU A 127 -15.97 1.37 7.79
CA GLU A 127 -16.65 1.84 6.58
C GLU A 127 -15.75 1.76 5.35
N LEU A 128 -14.44 1.96 5.52
CA LEU A 128 -13.46 1.72 4.47
C LEU A 128 -13.23 0.21 4.28
N GLU A 129 -12.93 -0.49 5.38
CA GLU A 129 -12.44 -1.86 5.34
C GLU A 129 -13.49 -2.89 4.87
N LYS A 130 -14.79 -2.59 4.97
CA LYS A 130 -15.86 -3.45 4.46
C LYS A 130 -15.82 -3.66 2.94
N HIS A 131 -15.14 -2.77 2.21
CA HIS A 131 -14.99 -2.91 0.76
C HIS A 131 -13.99 -4.02 0.37
N PHE A 132 -13.09 -4.43 1.28
CA PHE A 132 -11.96 -5.31 0.94
C PHE A 132 -12.28 -6.79 1.16
N GLN A 133 -12.21 -7.61 0.12
CA GLN A 133 -12.38 -9.07 0.22
C GLN A 133 -11.08 -9.78 0.62
N ARG A 134 -9.94 -9.15 0.38
CA ARG A 134 -8.61 -9.60 0.81
C ARG A 134 -7.88 -8.41 1.43
N LYS A 135 -7.26 -8.62 2.59
CA LYS A 135 -6.50 -7.60 3.33
C LYS A 135 -5.08 -8.10 3.57
N LEU A 136 -4.12 -7.58 2.82
CA LEU A 136 -2.72 -7.98 2.83
C LEU A 136 -1.89 -6.86 3.43
N PHE A 137 -1.18 -7.14 4.52
CA PHE A 137 -0.37 -6.15 5.23
C PHE A 137 1.11 -6.48 5.08
N VAL A 138 1.85 -5.61 4.41
CA VAL A 138 3.29 -5.74 4.22
C VAL A 138 3.97 -4.88 5.27
N TYR A 139 4.86 -5.45 6.07
CA TYR A 139 5.61 -4.72 7.10
C TYR A 139 7.11 -4.92 6.95
N GLY A 140 7.91 -4.22 7.74
CA GLY A 140 9.35 -4.36 7.73
C GLY A 140 9.96 -3.66 8.95
N SER A 141 11.21 -3.99 9.25
CA SER A 141 11.92 -3.39 10.37
C SER A 141 12.21 -1.91 10.11
N TYR A 142 12.28 -1.13 11.20
CA TYR A 142 12.62 0.29 11.18
C TYR A 142 13.85 0.60 10.33
N ASP A 143 14.98 -0.08 10.58
CA ASP A 143 16.26 0.23 9.92
C ASP A 143 16.18 0.01 8.40
N VAL A 144 15.53 -1.09 7.98
CA VAL A 144 15.37 -1.42 6.57
C VAL A 144 14.49 -0.40 5.87
N LEU A 145 13.35 -0.03 6.48
CA LEU A 145 12.41 0.91 5.88
C LEU A 145 12.97 2.34 5.85
N LYS A 146 13.70 2.75 6.89
CA LYS A 146 14.42 4.02 6.93
C LYS A 146 15.45 4.11 5.81
N GLN A 147 16.28 3.08 5.65
CA GLN A 147 17.27 3.03 4.58
C GLN A 147 16.62 3.06 3.18
N ARG A 148 15.53 2.31 2.96
CA ARG A 148 14.83 2.31 1.68
C ARG A 148 14.16 3.65 1.39
N ARG A 149 13.56 4.30 2.40
CA ARG A 149 12.90 5.61 2.26
C ARG A 149 13.88 6.75 1.99
N ALA A 150 15.08 6.70 2.55
CA ALA A 150 16.12 7.71 2.31
C ALA A 150 16.52 7.87 0.83
N ASN A 151 16.20 6.89 -0.03
CA ASN A 151 16.49 6.94 -1.47
C ASN A 151 15.26 7.27 -2.33
N ARG A 152 14.12 7.64 -1.72
CA ARG A 152 12.88 7.95 -2.46
C ARG A 152 12.75 9.43 -2.78
N VAL A 153 12.21 9.69 -3.96
CA VAL A 153 11.66 10.98 -4.41
C VAL A 153 10.18 10.73 -4.72
N TYR A 154 9.32 11.63 -4.26
CA TYR A 154 7.87 11.53 -4.42
C TYR A 154 7.38 12.57 -5.43
N VAL A 155 6.29 12.24 -6.13
CA VAL A 155 5.57 13.18 -7.00
C VAL A 155 4.31 13.65 -6.26
N THR A 156 4.11 14.96 -6.17
CA THR A 156 2.91 15.58 -5.59
C THR A 156 2.09 16.26 -6.69
N ALA A 157 0.93 16.81 -6.33
CA ALA A 157 0.11 17.56 -7.27
C ALA A 157 0.82 18.85 -7.77
N GLU A 158 1.74 19.41 -6.98
CA GLU A 158 2.40 20.68 -7.25
C GLU A 158 3.90 20.54 -7.59
N GLY A 159 4.49 19.34 -7.54
CA GLY A 159 5.88 19.11 -7.94
C GLY A 159 6.50 17.81 -7.44
N GLU A 160 7.78 17.86 -7.07
CA GLU A 160 8.51 16.76 -6.44
C GLU A 160 8.70 17.04 -4.94
N TRP A 161 8.53 16.02 -4.11
CA TRP A 161 8.80 16.07 -2.68
C TRP A 161 9.99 15.18 -2.32
N THR A 162 10.89 15.71 -1.51
CA THR A 162 11.97 14.96 -0.86
C THR A 162 11.84 15.16 0.63
N ASP A 163 11.86 14.05 1.37
CA ASP A 163 11.80 14.07 2.83
C ASP A 163 12.94 14.94 3.40
N PRO A 164 12.65 15.92 4.28
CA PRO A 164 13.69 16.69 4.94
C PRO A 164 14.50 15.80 5.90
N PRO A 165 15.67 16.28 6.40
CA PRO A 165 16.43 15.56 7.40
C PRO A 165 15.57 15.14 8.60
N ASP A 166 15.77 13.90 9.04
CA ASP A 166 15.07 13.25 10.16
C ASP A 166 13.54 13.07 9.99
N TYR A 167 12.96 13.37 8.82
CA TYR A 167 11.52 13.21 8.57
C TYR A 167 11.00 11.80 8.86
N PHE A 168 11.81 10.78 8.57
CA PHE A 168 11.45 9.39 8.88
C PHE A 168 11.20 9.19 10.39
N ASP A 169 12.07 9.75 11.22
CA ASP A 169 12.04 9.57 12.66
C ASP A 169 11.02 10.48 13.32
N ALA A 170 10.85 11.69 12.76
CA ALA A 170 9.96 12.72 13.28
C ALA A 170 8.50 12.48 12.90
N ILE A 171 8.23 11.99 11.69
CA ILE A 171 6.89 11.88 11.10
C ILE A 171 6.54 10.43 10.77
N VAL A 172 7.28 9.83 9.84
CA VAL A 172 6.88 8.57 9.18
C VAL A 172 6.70 7.42 10.16
N TRP A 173 7.71 7.15 10.98
CA TRP A 173 7.68 6.03 11.90
C TRP A 173 6.68 6.25 13.04
N PRO A 174 6.62 7.43 13.69
CA PRO A 174 5.57 7.74 14.64
C PRO A 174 4.15 7.57 14.08
N GLU A 175 3.90 8.02 12.84
CA GLU A 175 2.61 7.86 12.17
C GLU A 175 2.28 6.40 11.88
N TYR A 176 3.25 5.64 11.39
CA TYR A 176 3.11 4.20 11.20
C TYR A 176 2.73 3.48 12.52
N VAL A 177 3.47 3.74 13.60
CA VAL A 177 3.20 3.16 14.92
C VAL A 177 1.83 3.61 15.43
N ARG A 178 1.47 4.89 15.29
CA ARG A 178 0.16 5.44 15.69
C ARG A 178 -0.98 4.63 15.08
N ASN A 179 -0.89 4.35 13.79
CA ASN A 179 -1.94 3.72 13.00
C ASN A 179 -1.96 2.18 13.10
N TYR A 180 -0.80 1.54 13.31
CA TYR A 180 -0.69 0.08 13.22
C TYR A 180 -0.18 -0.63 14.48
N LYS A 181 0.07 0.07 15.59
CA LYS A 181 0.54 -0.57 16.84
C LYS A 181 -0.27 -1.79 17.28
N SER A 182 -1.58 -1.84 17.01
CA SER A 182 -2.43 -2.98 17.37
C SER A 182 -2.14 -4.25 16.57
N LEU A 183 -1.45 -4.13 15.43
CA LEU A 183 -1.02 -5.26 14.61
C LEU A 183 0.34 -5.83 15.07
N PHE A 184 0.92 -5.30 16.14
CA PHE A 184 2.21 -5.73 16.69
C PHE A 184 2.12 -5.99 18.19
N THR A 185 3.02 -6.82 18.72
CA THR A 185 3.13 -7.07 20.17
C THR A 185 4.19 -6.21 20.85
N ASP A 186 5.03 -5.54 20.08
CA ASP A 186 6.22 -4.80 20.52
C ASP A 186 6.30 -3.35 19.99
N PRO A 187 5.22 -2.54 19.98
CA PRO A 187 5.36 -1.13 19.63
C PRO A 187 6.27 -0.39 20.65
N PRO A 188 7.11 0.57 20.22
CA PRO A 188 7.16 1.17 18.89
C PRO A 188 8.11 0.47 17.89
N ASP A 189 8.74 -0.64 18.26
CA ASP A 189 9.69 -1.35 17.39
C ASP A 189 8.99 -2.08 16.24
N CYS A 190 7.76 -2.55 16.46
CA CYS A 190 6.90 -3.18 15.44
C CYS A 190 7.60 -4.30 14.65
N ARG A 191 8.37 -5.15 15.33
CA ARG A 191 9.05 -6.31 14.74
C ARG A 191 8.19 -7.57 14.85
N ASP A 192 7.44 -7.68 15.93
CA ASP A 192 6.66 -8.87 16.27
C ASP A 192 5.21 -8.73 15.81
N PHE A 193 4.94 -9.18 14.60
CA PHE A 193 3.59 -9.13 14.02
C PHE A 193 2.59 -9.98 14.82
N ASN A 194 1.54 -9.34 15.32
CA ASN A 194 0.48 -9.96 16.09
C ASN A 194 -0.50 -10.70 15.17
N LYS A 195 -0.14 -11.93 14.80
CA LYS A 195 -0.95 -12.78 13.92
C LYS A 195 -2.38 -12.99 14.43
N ALA A 196 -2.59 -13.08 15.75
CA ALA A 196 -3.91 -13.26 16.33
C ALA A 196 -4.80 -12.02 16.13
N ALA A 197 -4.30 -10.83 16.47
CA ALA A 197 -5.03 -9.58 16.28
C ALA A 197 -5.30 -9.28 14.79
N ALA A 198 -4.31 -9.54 13.92
CA ALA A 198 -4.47 -9.39 12.49
C ALA A 198 -5.52 -10.36 11.91
N SER A 199 -5.47 -11.64 12.30
CA SER A 199 -6.41 -12.66 11.82
C SER A 199 -7.84 -12.38 12.26
N ALA A 200 -8.05 -11.83 13.46
CA ALA A 200 -9.37 -11.40 13.93
C ALA A 200 -10.01 -10.32 13.03
N ARG A 201 -9.19 -9.56 12.29
CA ARG A 201 -9.61 -8.53 11.32
C ARG A 201 -9.56 -9.02 9.86
N GLY A 202 -9.22 -10.28 9.63
CA GLY A 202 -9.01 -10.86 8.30
C GLY A 202 -7.74 -10.39 7.59
N ILE A 203 -6.77 -9.83 8.32
CA ILE A 203 -5.53 -9.29 7.77
C ILE A 203 -4.44 -10.38 7.78
N ARG A 204 -3.74 -10.53 6.65
CA ARG A 204 -2.58 -11.43 6.52
C ARG A 204 -1.30 -10.61 6.39
N GLY A 205 -0.29 -10.94 7.20
CA GLY A 205 0.97 -10.22 7.25
C GLY A 205 2.08 -10.83 6.38
N PHE A 206 2.94 -9.99 5.80
CA PHE A 206 4.18 -10.36 5.12
C PHE A 206 5.33 -9.46 5.58
N ASP A 207 6.43 -10.07 6.04
CA ASP A 207 7.64 -9.35 6.43
C ASP A 207 8.54 -9.12 5.20
N SER A 208 8.69 -7.86 4.81
CA SER A 208 9.52 -7.41 3.68
C SER A 208 10.96 -7.09 4.07
N SER A 209 11.37 -7.29 5.34
CA SER A 209 12.70 -6.89 5.83
C SER A 209 13.83 -7.58 5.08
N ALA A 210 13.71 -8.90 4.86
CA ALA A 210 14.69 -9.73 4.16
C ALA A 210 14.20 -10.27 2.81
N ALA A 211 12.94 -9.99 2.44
CA ALA A 211 12.33 -10.46 1.21
C ALA A 211 12.55 -9.48 0.05
N SER A 212 12.66 -10.03 -1.16
CA SER A 212 12.66 -9.24 -2.39
C SER A 212 11.23 -8.83 -2.78
N THR A 213 11.12 -7.85 -3.69
CA THR A 213 9.83 -7.49 -4.29
C THR A 213 9.21 -8.67 -5.04
N PHE A 214 10.03 -9.57 -5.60
CA PHE A 214 9.55 -10.79 -6.25
C PHE A 214 8.87 -11.74 -5.26
N ASP A 215 9.48 -11.97 -4.08
CA ASP A 215 8.90 -12.79 -3.02
C ASP A 215 7.55 -12.23 -2.53
N LEU A 216 7.47 -10.91 -2.38
CA LEU A 216 6.22 -10.23 -2.05
C LEU A 216 5.16 -10.46 -3.16
N THR A 217 5.55 -10.34 -4.42
CA THR A 217 4.65 -10.50 -5.57
C THR A 217 4.09 -11.92 -5.63
N LEU A 218 4.94 -12.93 -5.45
CA LEU A 218 4.54 -14.33 -5.34
C LEU A 218 3.61 -14.56 -4.16
N TRP A 219 3.91 -13.99 -3.00
CA TRP A 219 3.07 -14.11 -1.82
C TRP A 219 1.69 -13.49 -2.04
N ILE A 220 1.60 -12.33 -2.70
CA ILE A 220 0.31 -11.70 -3.04
C ILE A 220 -0.53 -12.66 -3.89
N ILE A 221 0.05 -13.25 -4.95
CA ILE A 221 -0.63 -14.26 -5.80
C ILE A 221 -1.19 -15.41 -4.95
N ASP A 222 -0.45 -15.87 -3.94
CA ASP A 222 -0.93 -16.92 -3.05
C ASP A 222 -2.09 -16.52 -2.16
N GLN A 223 -2.19 -15.24 -1.79
CA GLN A 223 -3.24 -14.79 -0.90
C GLN A 223 -4.54 -14.41 -1.62
N ILE A 224 -4.46 -14.05 -2.90
CA ILE A 224 -5.61 -13.61 -3.71
C ILE A 224 -6.30 -14.75 -4.47
N ALA A 225 -5.67 -15.92 -4.56
CA ALA A 225 -6.34 -17.14 -5.01
C ALA A 225 -7.43 -17.63 -4.03
#